data_AF-A0A084EF92-F1
#
_entry.id   AF-A0A084EF92-F1
#
_cell.length_a   1.000
_cell.length_b   1.000
_cell.length_c   1.000
_cell.angle_alpha   90.00
_cell.angle_beta   90.00
_cell.angle_gamma   90.00
#
_symmetry.space_group_name_H-M   'P 1'
#
loop_
_entity.id
_entity.type
_entity.pdbx_description
1 polymer ?
#
loop_
_entity_poly.entity_id
_entity_poly.type
_entity_poly.pdbx_seq_one_letter_code
_entity_poly.pdbx_strand_id
1 'polypeptide(L)'
;MKLPTGPKSAMSIMAIIRIGSDYADADFGLLVRHLKLLDIEISQINASIASSHDPESDGLCDAGEYFIGHGFIAIQRYITATRTGLGISLTDALKVPPIMEGGLSFAAALNAAANYWKHMEEWIETLNGPDGGDLKGNALRTLQQIEAVTPWQDYTCANLLAVLLDGQALELSHLLPVIADWRDNIITKSVANRGA
;
A
#
# COMPACT_ATOMS: atom_id res chain seq x y z
N MET A 1 20.68 11.95 14.99
CA MET A 1 19.84 11.48 16.12
C MET A 1 20.21 10.02 16.40
N LYS A 2 20.66 9.69 17.62
CA LYS A 2 20.99 8.30 17.98
C LYS A 2 19.79 7.73 18.74
N LEU A 3 19.10 6.74 18.16
CA LEU A 3 17.98 6.09 18.83
C LEU A 3 18.50 5.24 20.01
N PRO A 4 17.76 5.16 21.13
CA PRO A 4 18.16 4.33 22.26
C PRO A 4 18.23 2.86 21.85
N THR A 5 19.37 2.21 22.09
CA THR A 5 19.55 0.76 21.88
C THR A 5 19.30 0.04 23.21
N GLY A 6 18.04 -0.27 23.49
CA GLY A 6 17.67 -1.19 24.58
C GLY A 6 17.87 -2.65 24.17
N PRO A 7 17.79 -3.61 25.11
CA PRO A 7 17.65 -5.02 24.75
C PRO A 7 16.48 -5.16 23.77
N LYS A 8 16.53 -6.18 22.89
CA LYS A 8 15.37 -6.60 22.09
C LYS A 8 14.29 -7.09 23.06
N SER A 9 13.59 -6.15 23.71
CA SER A 9 12.31 -6.39 24.36
C SER A 9 11.49 -7.16 23.35
N ALA A 10 10.77 -8.19 23.81
CA ALA A 10 9.73 -8.82 23.01
C ALA A 10 9.02 -7.71 22.22
N MET A 11 9.15 -7.82 20.89
CA MET A 11 8.64 -6.95 19.84
C MET A 11 7.71 -5.88 20.42
N SER A 12 8.14 -4.61 20.46
CA SER A 12 7.34 -3.47 20.97
C SER A 12 5.89 -3.72 20.60
N ILE A 13 5.09 -4.14 21.58
CA ILE A 13 3.74 -4.62 21.32
C ILE A 13 3.04 -3.41 20.73
N MET A 14 2.65 -3.48 19.45
CA MET A 14 1.84 -2.43 18.85
C MET A 14 0.56 -2.35 19.69
N ALA A 15 0.51 -1.37 20.57
CA ALA A 15 -0.62 -1.14 21.44
C ALA A 15 -1.62 -0.30 20.65
N ILE A 16 -2.43 -0.96 19.82
CA ILE A 16 -3.65 -0.35 19.32
C ILE A 16 -4.65 -0.39 20.48
N ILE A 17 -4.94 0.76 21.06
CA ILE A 17 -5.79 0.87 22.25
C ILE A 17 -7.15 1.42 21.81
N ARG A 18 -8.23 0.69 22.11
CA ARG A 18 -9.58 1.18 21.87
C ARG A 18 -9.93 2.28 22.89
N ILE A 19 -10.35 3.44 22.41
CA ILE A 19 -10.80 4.59 23.22
C ILE A 19 -12.20 4.97 22.75
N GLY A 20 -13.23 4.54 23.48
CA GLY A 20 -14.62 4.72 23.05
C GLY A 20 -14.92 3.97 21.75
N SER A 21 -15.37 4.69 20.73
CA SER A 21 -15.57 4.16 19.37
C SER A 21 -14.28 4.05 18.55
N ASP A 22 -13.20 4.71 18.96
CA ASP A 22 -12.02 4.92 18.14
C ASP A 22 -10.81 4.12 18.64
N TYR A 23 -9.69 4.24 17.93
CA TYR A 23 -8.42 3.61 18.28
C TYR A 23 -7.30 4.65 18.39
N ALA A 24 -6.56 4.59 19.50
CA ALA A 24 -5.23 5.17 19.59
C ALA A 24 -4.24 4.21 18.93
N ASP A 25 -3.71 4.61 17.77
CA ASP A 25 -2.77 3.85 16.95
C ASP A 25 -1.63 4.77 16.50
N ALA A 26 -0.50 4.67 17.20
CA ALA A 26 0.67 5.51 16.93
C ALA A 26 1.28 5.26 15.56
N ASP A 27 1.27 4.00 15.08
CA ASP A 27 1.83 3.64 13.79
C ASP A 27 0.94 4.13 12.64
N PHE A 28 -0.38 4.12 12.83
CA PHE A 28 -1.29 4.76 11.89
C PHE A 28 -1.06 6.28 11.87
N GLY A 29 -0.83 6.91 13.03
CA GLY A 29 -0.43 8.33 13.10
C GLY A 29 0.86 8.64 12.33
N LEU A 30 1.86 7.75 12.40
CA LEU A 30 3.09 7.87 11.61
C LEU A 30 2.83 7.67 10.11
N LEU A 31 1.97 6.72 9.74
CA LEU A 31 1.55 6.52 8.34
C LEU A 31 0.86 7.78 7.81
N VAL A 32 -0.13 8.33 8.53
CA VAL A 32 -0.84 9.56 8.17
C VAL A 32 0.14 10.69 7.89
N ARG A 33 1.11 10.90 8.80
CA ARG A 33 2.12 11.94 8.63
C ARG A 33 2.98 11.68 7.39
N HIS A 34 3.38 10.44 7.14
CA HIS A 34 4.23 10.10 6.01
C HIS A 34 3.50 10.27 4.67
N LEU A 35 2.26 9.77 4.54
CA LEU A 35 1.48 9.93 3.31
C LEU A 35 1.24 11.41 2.98
N LYS A 36 0.91 12.24 3.99
CA LYS A 36 0.77 13.69 3.77
C LYS A 36 2.05 14.38 3.30
N LEU A 37 3.22 13.88 3.66
CA LEU A 37 4.49 14.42 3.14
C LEU A 37 4.70 14.02 1.67
N LEU A 38 4.35 12.79 1.30
CA LEU A 38 4.38 12.33 -0.08
C LEU A 38 3.36 13.10 -0.94
N ASP A 39 2.17 13.40 -0.40
CA ASP A 39 1.14 14.16 -1.10
C ASP A 39 1.58 15.57 -1.46
N ILE A 40 2.47 16.19 -0.68
CA ILE A 40 3.06 17.50 -1.03
C ILE A 40 3.86 17.38 -2.33
N GLU A 41 4.72 16.36 -2.44
CA GLU A 41 5.51 16.11 -3.65
C GLU A 41 4.61 15.74 -4.83
N ILE A 42 3.65 14.84 -4.63
CA ILE A 42 2.71 14.41 -5.68
C ILE A 42 1.87 15.58 -6.18
N SER A 43 1.40 16.47 -5.29
CA SER A 43 0.64 17.67 -5.67
C SER A 43 1.47 18.63 -6.52
N GLN A 44 2.75 18.81 -6.18
CA GLN A 44 3.66 19.65 -6.96
C GLN A 44 3.95 19.05 -8.34
N ILE A 45 4.14 17.73 -8.41
CA ILE A 45 4.32 17.00 -9.67
C ILE A 45 3.06 17.14 -10.54
N ASN A 46 1.88 16.91 -9.98
CA ASN A 46 0.60 17.05 -10.72
C ASN A 46 0.41 18.47 -11.27
N ALA A 47 0.74 19.50 -10.47
CA ALA A 47 0.70 20.88 -10.94
C ALA A 47 1.71 21.13 -12.07
N SER A 48 2.91 20.54 -11.97
CA SER A 48 3.95 20.64 -13.00
C SER A 48 3.53 19.95 -14.30
N ILE A 49 2.94 18.75 -14.21
CA ILE A 49 2.38 18.00 -15.35
C ILE A 49 1.34 18.86 -16.07
N ALA A 50 0.42 19.48 -15.34
CA ALA A 50 -0.61 20.34 -15.92
C ALA A 50 -0.06 21.57 -16.66
N SER A 51 1.18 21.97 -16.36
CA SER A 51 1.86 23.11 -16.99
C SER A 51 2.91 22.73 -18.03
N SER A 52 3.28 21.44 -18.11
CA SER A 52 4.30 20.94 -19.03
C SER A 52 3.74 20.74 -20.44
N HIS A 53 4.58 20.95 -21.44
CA HIS A 53 4.26 20.61 -22.84
C HIS A 53 4.45 19.12 -23.12
N ASP A 54 5.40 18.48 -22.42
CA ASP A 54 5.77 17.08 -22.58
C ASP A 54 6.22 16.50 -21.23
N PRO A 55 5.26 16.14 -20.35
CA PRO A 55 5.55 15.71 -18.98
C PRO A 55 6.35 14.41 -18.90
N GLU A 56 6.31 13.60 -19.97
CA GLU A 56 7.07 12.37 -20.11
C GLU A 56 8.56 12.69 -20.23
N SER A 57 8.95 13.50 -21.23
CA SER A 57 10.35 13.88 -21.44
C SER A 57 10.92 14.73 -20.29
N ASP A 58 10.06 15.46 -19.58
CA ASP A 58 10.44 16.22 -18.37
C ASP A 58 10.66 15.31 -17.14
N GLY A 59 10.37 14.00 -17.24
CA GLY A 59 10.53 13.02 -16.15
C GLY A 59 9.49 13.17 -15.03
N LEU A 60 8.39 13.88 -15.27
CA LEU A 60 7.37 14.16 -14.26
C LEU A 60 6.51 12.92 -13.97
N CYS A 61 6.21 12.13 -15.00
CA CYS A 61 5.43 10.89 -14.86
C CYS A 61 6.19 9.87 -14.00
N ASP A 62 7.48 9.64 -14.30
CA ASP A 62 8.37 8.78 -13.51
C ASP A 62 8.48 9.24 -12.05
N ALA A 63 8.62 10.55 -11.83
CA ALA A 63 8.68 11.11 -10.49
C ALA A 63 7.36 10.85 -9.72
N GLY A 64 6.21 11.03 -10.37
CA GLY A 64 4.90 10.75 -9.79
C GLY A 64 4.76 9.29 -9.38
N GLU A 65 5.08 8.38 -10.30
CA GLU A 65 5.08 6.94 -10.06
C GLU A 65 5.98 6.55 -8.88
N TYR A 66 7.17 7.17 -8.79
CA TYR A 66 8.12 6.93 -7.71
C TYR A 66 7.55 7.23 -6.32
N PHE A 67 6.97 8.42 -6.14
CA PHE A 67 6.42 8.81 -4.84
C PHE A 67 5.16 7.99 -4.48
N ILE A 68 4.31 7.68 -5.47
CA ILE A 68 3.12 6.85 -5.27
C ILE A 68 3.52 5.43 -4.85
N GLY A 69 4.48 4.82 -5.55
CA GLY A 69 5.00 3.49 -5.22
C GLY A 69 5.52 3.39 -3.79
N HIS A 70 6.27 4.41 -3.33
CA HIS A 70 6.75 4.48 -1.94
C HIS A 70 5.60 4.64 -0.92
N GLY A 71 4.54 5.34 -1.29
CA GLY A 71 3.29 5.39 -0.54
C GLY A 71 2.72 4.00 -0.28
N PHE A 72 2.62 3.18 -1.33
CA PHE A 72 2.15 1.80 -1.20
C PHE A 72 3.05 0.95 -0.29
N ILE A 73 4.38 1.10 -0.36
CA ILE A 73 5.30 0.42 0.56
C ILE A 73 5.03 0.82 2.02
N ALA A 74 4.84 2.12 2.30
CA ALA A 74 4.55 2.59 3.65
C ALA A 74 3.24 2.01 4.19
N ILE A 75 2.21 1.94 3.35
CA ILE A 75 0.92 1.32 3.68
C ILE A 75 1.09 -0.19 3.93
N GLN A 76 1.82 -0.91 3.08
CA GLN A 76 2.09 -2.33 3.27
C GLN A 76 2.85 -2.59 4.58
N ARG A 77 3.79 -1.72 4.95
CA ARG A 77 4.49 -1.81 6.24
C ARG A 77 3.50 -1.70 7.40
N TYR A 78 2.57 -0.75 7.34
CA TYR A 78 1.55 -0.57 8.38
C TYR A 78 0.67 -1.81 8.49
N ILE A 79 0.10 -2.29 7.37
CA ILE A 79 -0.70 -3.52 7.31
C ILE A 79 0.06 -4.69 7.93
N THR A 80 1.33 -4.86 7.56
CA THR A 80 2.19 -5.94 8.04
C THR A 80 2.45 -5.84 9.54
N ALA A 81 2.72 -4.65 10.05
CA ALA A 81 2.96 -4.42 11.47
C ALA A 81 1.68 -4.72 12.28
N THR A 82 0.54 -4.18 11.86
CA THR A 82 -0.77 -4.36 12.50
C THR A 82 -1.18 -5.82 12.56
N ARG A 83 -1.18 -6.55 11.42
CA ARG A 83 -1.55 -7.97 11.41
C ARG A 83 -0.60 -8.83 12.23
N THR A 84 0.69 -8.50 12.26
CA THR A 84 1.68 -9.21 13.07
C THR A 84 1.42 -9.02 14.57
N GLY A 85 1.15 -7.78 15.00
CA GLY A 85 0.79 -7.47 16.39
C GLY A 85 -0.49 -8.17 16.84
N LEU A 86 -1.43 -8.41 15.93
CA LEU A 86 -2.67 -9.15 16.19
C LEU A 86 -2.53 -10.67 16.13
N GLY A 87 -1.37 -11.20 15.70
CA GLY A 87 -1.14 -12.63 15.50
C GLY A 87 -1.88 -13.22 14.29
N ILE A 88 -2.25 -12.39 13.32
CA ILE A 88 -3.02 -12.80 12.13
C ILE A 88 -2.06 -13.07 10.97
N SER A 89 -2.29 -14.16 10.24
CA SER A 89 -1.50 -14.50 9.05
C SER A 89 -1.67 -13.45 7.96
N LEU A 90 -0.66 -13.27 7.10
CA LEU A 90 -0.78 -12.34 5.96
C LEU A 90 -1.97 -12.75 5.07
N THR A 91 -2.09 -14.04 4.76
CA THR A 91 -3.17 -14.57 3.92
C THR A 91 -4.56 -14.23 4.46
N ASP A 92 -4.77 -14.29 5.77
CA ASP A 92 -6.06 -13.95 6.37
C ASP A 92 -6.29 -12.44 6.43
N ALA A 93 -5.24 -11.67 6.71
CA ALA A 93 -5.28 -10.22 6.76
C ALA A 93 -5.68 -9.60 5.40
N LEU A 94 -5.18 -10.18 4.31
CA LEU A 94 -5.49 -9.77 2.93
C LEU A 94 -6.89 -10.21 2.44
N LYS A 95 -7.69 -10.87 3.28
CA LYS A 95 -9.09 -11.23 2.98
C LYS A 95 -10.10 -10.43 3.80
N VAL A 96 -9.62 -9.59 4.71
CA VAL A 96 -10.48 -8.78 5.58
C VAL A 96 -11.07 -7.63 4.76
N PRO A 97 -12.37 -7.29 4.95
CA PRO A 97 -12.97 -6.10 4.34
C PRO A 97 -12.21 -4.80 4.67
N PRO A 98 -12.37 -3.72 3.89
CA PRO A 98 -13.34 -3.56 2.79
C PRO A 98 -13.02 -4.37 1.53
N ILE A 99 -14.06 -4.83 0.84
CA ILE A 99 -13.97 -5.61 -0.40
C ILE A 99 -14.38 -4.71 -1.57
N MET A 100 -13.52 -4.62 -2.58
CA MET A 100 -13.75 -3.88 -3.81
C MET A 100 -14.78 -4.59 -4.69
N GLU A 101 -15.34 -3.87 -5.66
CA GLU A 101 -16.05 -4.50 -6.76
C GLU A 101 -15.14 -5.52 -7.46
N GLY A 102 -15.65 -6.72 -7.75
CA GLY A 102 -14.83 -7.84 -8.24
C GLY A 102 -14.26 -8.77 -7.15
N GLY A 103 -14.49 -8.48 -5.87
CA GLY A 103 -14.24 -9.43 -4.77
C GLY A 103 -12.82 -9.43 -4.18
N LEU A 104 -11.92 -8.59 -4.70
CA LEU A 104 -10.60 -8.36 -4.13
C LEU A 104 -10.72 -7.45 -2.89
N SER A 105 -10.01 -7.75 -1.80
CA SER A 105 -9.98 -6.80 -0.68
C SER A 105 -9.08 -5.60 -0.99
N PHE A 106 -9.39 -4.44 -0.40
CA PHE A 106 -8.52 -3.27 -0.50
C PHE A 106 -7.11 -3.56 0.02
N ALA A 107 -6.98 -4.32 1.12
CA ALA A 107 -5.68 -4.71 1.64
C ALA A 107 -4.88 -5.58 0.66
N ALA A 108 -5.54 -6.46 -0.09
CA ALA A 108 -4.90 -7.26 -1.13
C ALA A 108 -4.43 -6.39 -2.30
N ALA A 109 -5.23 -5.43 -2.76
CA ALA A 109 -4.86 -4.49 -3.81
C ALA A 109 -3.64 -3.63 -3.38
N LEU A 110 -3.67 -3.05 -2.18
CA LEU A 110 -2.57 -2.25 -1.63
C LEU A 110 -1.29 -3.07 -1.46
N ASN A 111 -1.42 -4.32 -1.02
CA ASN A 111 -0.28 -5.24 -0.91
C ASN A 111 0.30 -5.61 -2.28
N ALA A 112 -0.56 -5.80 -3.29
CA ALA A 112 -0.14 -6.08 -4.66
C ALA A 112 0.61 -4.88 -5.26
N ALA A 113 0.08 -3.66 -5.09
CA ALA A 113 0.73 -2.43 -5.53
C ALA A 113 2.15 -2.26 -4.93
N ALA A 114 2.28 -2.46 -3.61
CA ALA A 114 3.58 -2.40 -2.94
C ALA A 114 4.54 -3.49 -3.42
N ASN A 115 4.06 -4.72 -3.65
CA ASN A 115 4.87 -5.81 -4.16
C ASN A 115 5.35 -5.56 -5.58
N TYR A 116 4.49 -5.04 -6.45
CA TYR A 116 4.86 -4.62 -7.78
C TYR A 116 5.97 -3.57 -7.73
N TRP A 117 5.77 -2.48 -6.99
CA TRP A 117 6.77 -1.41 -6.91
C TRP A 117 8.16 -1.89 -6.46
N LYS A 118 8.23 -2.81 -5.48
CA LYS A 118 9.50 -3.35 -5.00
C LYS A 118 10.23 -4.26 -5.98
N HIS A 119 9.49 -4.98 -6.83
CA HIS A 119 10.03 -6.11 -7.59
C HIS A 119 9.90 -5.96 -9.10
N MET A 120 9.28 -4.88 -9.60
CA MET A 120 9.04 -4.68 -11.02
C MET A 120 10.31 -4.83 -11.86
N GLU A 121 11.43 -4.27 -11.42
CA GLU A 121 12.70 -4.37 -12.14
C GLU A 121 13.20 -5.81 -12.28
N GLU A 122 13.07 -6.62 -11.23
CA GLU A 122 13.41 -8.05 -11.27
C GLU A 122 12.51 -8.82 -12.25
N TRP A 123 11.25 -8.38 -12.38
CA TRP A 123 10.28 -9.00 -13.28
C TRP A 123 10.53 -8.61 -14.73
N ILE A 124 10.85 -7.35 -14.99
CA ILE A 124 11.26 -6.86 -16.32
C ILE A 124 12.53 -7.59 -16.76
N GLU A 125 13.52 -7.74 -15.89
CA GLU A 125 14.73 -8.52 -16.18
C GLU A 125 14.39 -9.97 -16.56
N THR A 126 13.48 -10.60 -15.82
CA THR A 126 13.03 -11.97 -16.11
C THR A 126 12.36 -12.08 -17.48
N LEU A 127 11.49 -11.13 -17.83
CA LEU A 127 10.74 -11.12 -19.08
C LEU A 127 11.62 -10.79 -20.29
N ASN A 128 12.56 -9.85 -20.12
CA ASN A 128 13.49 -9.42 -21.17
C ASN A 128 14.73 -10.30 -21.27
N GLY A 129 14.85 -11.33 -20.41
CA GLY A 129 15.94 -12.27 -20.43
C GLY A 129 16.06 -13.01 -21.77
N PRO A 130 17.24 -13.57 -22.08
CA PRO A 130 17.54 -14.17 -23.39
C PRO A 130 16.60 -15.33 -23.79
N ASP A 131 15.93 -15.95 -22.82
CA ASP A 131 15.00 -17.05 -23.04
C ASP A 131 13.52 -16.61 -23.06
N GLY A 132 13.21 -15.31 -22.88
CA GLY A 132 11.84 -14.79 -22.81
C GLY A 132 11.03 -15.48 -21.71
N GLY A 133 11.42 -15.26 -20.45
CA GLY A 133 10.88 -16.00 -19.31
C GLY A 133 9.42 -15.67 -19.00
N ASP A 134 8.71 -16.59 -18.33
CA ASP A 134 7.38 -16.35 -17.77
C ASP A 134 7.47 -15.98 -16.28
N LEU A 135 6.67 -15.00 -15.86
CA LEU A 135 6.48 -14.72 -14.44
C LEU A 135 5.72 -15.87 -13.76
N LYS A 136 6.20 -16.28 -12.58
CA LYS A 136 5.64 -17.41 -11.82
C LYS A 136 5.46 -17.05 -10.35
N GLY A 137 4.68 -17.87 -9.65
CA GLY A 137 4.53 -17.77 -8.20
C GLY A 137 3.98 -16.41 -7.74
N ASN A 138 4.72 -15.73 -6.88
CA ASN A 138 4.27 -14.47 -6.27
C ASN A 138 4.22 -13.30 -7.27
N ALA A 139 5.10 -13.29 -8.28
CA ALA A 139 5.10 -12.26 -9.32
C ALA A 139 3.79 -12.31 -10.13
N LEU A 140 3.49 -13.48 -10.69
CA LEU A 140 2.25 -13.71 -11.43
C LEU A 140 1.00 -13.43 -10.59
N ARG A 141 0.98 -13.87 -9.32
CA ARG A 141 -0.17 -13.59 -8.44
C ARG A 141 -0.33 -12.10 -8.18
N THR A 142 0.77 -11.36 -8.02
CA THR A 142 0.71 -9.91 -7.80
C THR A 142 0.14 -9.22 -9.03
N LEU A 143 0.59 -9.58 -10.23
CA LEU A 143 0.05 -9.03 -11.47
C LEU A 143 -1.44 -9.36 -11.65
N GLN A 144 -1.85 -10.61 -11.40
CA GLN A 144 -3.27 -10.98 -11.45
C GLN A 144 -4.14 -10.15 -10.48
N GLN A 145 -3.61 -9.81 -9.31
CA GLN A 145 -4.30 -8.93 -8.36
C GLN A 145 -4.35 -7.48 -8.84
N ILE A 146 -3.31 -7.00 -9.53
CA ILE A 146 -3.28 -5.68 -10.16
C ILE A 146 -4.28 -5.61 -11.31
N GLU A 147 -4.25 -6.59 -12.22
CA GLU A 147 -5.13 -6.67 -13.40
C GLU A 147 -6.61 -6.82 -13.04
N ALA A 148 -6.92 -7.32 -11.84
CA ALA A 148 -8.28 -7.30 -11.31
C ALA A 148 -8.80 -5.89 -10.99
N VAL A 149 -7.91 -4.90 -10.88
CA VAL A 149 -8.22 -3.50 -10.56
C VAL A 149 -7.96 -2.58 -11.77
N THR A 150 -6.82 -2.73 -12.43
CA THR A 150 -6.41 -1.93 -13.59
C THR A 150 -5.43 -2.72 -14.46
N PRO A 151 -5.40 -2.52 -15.79
CA PRO A 151 -4.41 -3.14 -16.65
C PRO A 151 -2.97 -2.87 -16.19
N TRP A 152 -2.09 -3.86 -16.32
CA TRP A 152 -0.65 -3.67 -16.12
C TRP A 152 -0.04 -2.98 -17.36
N GLN A 153 0.42 -1.74 -17.17
CA GLN A 153 0.98 -0.88 -18.22
C GLN A 153 1.92 0.17 -17.59
N ASP A 154 2.38 1.14 -18.36
CA ASP A 154 3.18 2.24 -17.83
C ASP A 154 2.44 2.96 -16.70
N TYR A 155 3.19 3.36 -15.67
CA TYR A 155 2.67 4.08 -14.50
C TYR A 155 1.58 3.31 -13.74
N THR A 156 1.78 2.00 -13.55
CA THR A 156 0.79 1.11 -12.91
C THR A 156 0.46 1.53 -11.48
N CYS A 157 1.40 2.05 -10.69
CA CYS A 157 1.10 2.52 -9.34
C CYS A 157 0.15 3.72 -9.39
N ALA A 158 0.41 4.70 -10.26
CA ALA A 158 -0.47 5.84 -10.48
C ALA A 158 -1.86 5.40 -10.96
N ASN A 159 -1.93 4.48 -11.92
CA ASN A 159 -3.19 3.92 -12.43
C ASN A 159 -3.99 3.18 -11.33
N LEU A 160 -3.31 2.35 -10.52
CA LEU A 160 -3.91 1.68 -9.37
C LEU A 160 -4.46 2.69 -8.37
N LEU A 161 -3.67 3.71 -8.03
CA LEU A 161 -4.10 4.74 -7.09
C LEU A 161 -5.34 5.47 -7.62
N ALA A 162 -5.35 5.86 -8.90
CA ALA A 162 -6.48 6.54 -9.51
C ALA A 162 -7.79 5.73 -9.40
N VAL A 163 -7.73 4.42 -9.65
CA VAL A 163 -8.90 3.53 -9.50
C VAL A 163 -9.32 3.39 -8.04
N LEU A 164 -8.35 3.20 -7.12
CA LEU A 164 -8.64 3.06 -5.68
C LEU A 164 -9.25 4.32 -5.06
N LEU A 165 -8.99 5.49 -5.65
CA LEU A 165 -9.47 6.79 -5.21
C LEU A 165 -10.82 7.20 -5.83
N ASP A 166 -11.32 6.45 -6.82
CA ASP A 166 -12.64 6.64 -7.44
C ASP A 166 -12.94 8.11 -7.81
N GLY A 167 -12.03 8.73 -8.57
CA GLY A 167 -12.19 10.09 -9.08
C GLY A 167 -11.79 11.22 -8.11
N GLN A 168 -11.29 10.90 -6.92
CA GLN A 168 -10.64 11.88 -6.05
C GLN A 168 -9.28 12.32 -6.61
N ALA A 169 -8.75 13.43 -6.10
CA ALA A 169 -7.41 13.88 -6.44
C ALA A 169 -6.37 12.81 -6.07
N LEU A 170 -5.35 12.66 -6.93
CA LEU A 170 -4.33 11.62 -6.83
C LEU A 170 -3.37 11.88 -5.66
N GLU A 171 -3.87 11.67 -4.45
CA GLU A 171 -3.18 11.87 -3.18
C GLU A 171 -3.35 10.61 -2.32
N LEU A 172 -2.24 10.08 -1.81
CA LEU A 172 -2.20 8.86 -1.02
C LEU A 172 -2.99 8.96 0.29
N SER A 173 -3.05 10.15 0.90
CA SER A 173 -3.79 10.33 2.16
C SER A 173 -5.30 10.10 2.01
N HIS A 174 -5.85 10.15 0.79
CA HIS A 174 -7.23 9.76 0.53
C HIS A 174 -7.49 8.25 0.76
N LEU A 175 -6.45 7.41 0.83
CA LEU A 175 -6.57 6.00 1.21
C LEU A 175 -6.70 5.79 2.74
N LEU A 176 -6.44 6.81 3.57
CA LEU A 176 -6.43 6.66 5.02
C LEU A 176 -7.77 6.14 5.60
N PRO A 177 -8.95 6.61 5.15
CA PRO A 177 -10.23 6.10 5.64
C PRO A 177 -10.38 4.59 5.39
N VAL A 178 -10.09 4.10 4.18
CA VAL A 178 -10.24 2.68 3.85
C VAL A 178 -9.22 1.80 4.59
N ILE A 179 -8.02 2.33 4.87
CA ILE A 179 -7.02 1.65 5.70
C ILE A 179 -7.48 1.57 7.15
N ALA A 180 -8.11 2.63 7.69
CA ALA A 180 -8.69 2.63 9.02
C ALA A 180 -9.85 1.64 9.13
N ASP A 181 -10.73 1.58 8.13
CA ASP A 181 -11.82 0.61 8.07
C ASP A 181 -11.28 -0.83 8.06
N TRP A 182 -10.23 -1.10 7.28
CA TRP A 182 -9.57 -2.39 7.29
C TRP A 182 -8.99 -2.73 8.67
N ARG A 183 -8.31 -1.78 9.33
CA ARG A 183 -7.77 -1.94 10.69
C ARG A 183 -8.88 -2.34 11.67
N ASP A 184 -10.01 -1.66 11.61
CA ASP A 184 -11.11 -1.89 12.55
C ASP A 184 -11.72 -3.28 12.33
N ASN A 185 -11.89 -3.70 11.06
CA ASN A 185 -12.36 -5.04 10.70
C ASN A 185 -11.40 -6.15 11.16
N ILE A 186 -10.07 -5.97 10.98
CA ILE A 186 -9.09 -6.99 11.37
C ILE A 186 -8.99 -7.11 12.90
N ILE A 187 -9.17 -6.01 13.64
CA ILE A 187 -9.24 -6.03 15.10
C ILE A 187 -10.49 -6.79 15.56
N THR A 188 -11.66 -6.49 15.00
CA THR A 188 -12.90 -7.22 15.32
C THR A 188 -12.74 -8.73 15.06
N LYS A 189 -12.13 -9.11 13.94
CA LYS A 189 -11.80 -10.51 13.64
C LYS A 189 -10.85 -11.13 14.68
N SER A 190 -9.82 -10.41 15.10
CA SER A 190 -8.88 -10.88 16.12
C SER A 190 -9.57 -11.12 17.47
N VAL A 191 -10.45 -10.20 17.89
CA VAL A 191 -11.22 -10.32 19.14
C VAL A 191 -12.17 -11.51 19.09
N ALA A 192 -12.89 -11.70 17.98
CA ALA A 192 -13.78 -12.84 17.79
C ALA A 192 -13.03 -14.18 17.90
N ASN A 193 -11.84 -14.28 17.29
CA ASN A 193 -11.00 -15.49 17.35
C ASN A 193 -10.45 -15.81 18.75
N ARG A 194 -10.39 -14.82 19.66
CA ARG A 194 -9.93 -15.02 21.05
C ARG A 194 -11.06 -15.36 22.03
N GLY A 195 -12.31 -15.12 21.62
CA GLY A 195 -13.50 -15.43 22.40
C GLY A 195 -14.14 -16.79 22.07
N ALA A 196 -13.63 -17.49 21.05
CA ALA A 196 -14.00 -18.85 20.65
C ALA A 196 -12.96 -19.86 21.16
#